data_AF-A0A850KC93-F1
#
_entry.id   AF-A0A850KC93-F1
#
_cell.length_a   1.000
_cell.length_b   1.000
_cell.length_c   1.000
_cell.angle_alpha   90.00
_cell.angle_beta   90.00
_cell.angle_gamma   90.00
#
_symmetry.space_group_name_H-M   'P 1'
#
loop_
_entity.id
_entity.type
_entity.pdbx_description
1 polymer ?
#
loop_
_entity_poly.entity_id
_entity_poly.type
_entity_poly.pdbx_seq_one_letter_code
_entity_poly.pdbx_strand_id
1 'polypeptide(L)'
;MKNENKISYDPLLCESDPTPYEIINREGTTPLLLVCDHASNRIPKRLNNMGLTQKELNYHIAWDIGAAGVTRHLSDKFNAPAVLCNYSRLVIDCNRQPGDPTSIPEISDGIAVPRNHNLSESDQVQRTEAVFWPYHHAITEVGAHLWRKGSAPALFSIHSFTPELMSRQEDRPWHISILWKRDPRLAAPLIEILSRETGLKVGNNV
;
A
#
# COMPACT_ATOMS: atom_id res chain seq x y z
N MET A 1 8.46 8.10 39.37
CA MET A 1 8.21 9.15 38.35
C MET A 1 7.11 8.65 37.45
N LYS A 2 5.94 9.30 37.45
CA LYS A 2 4.89 9.02 36.47
C LYS A 2 5.39 9.55 35.12
N ASN A 3 5.39 8.71 34.08
CA ASN A 3 5.65 9.17 32.72
C ASN A 3 4.45 10.03 32.29
N GLU A 4 4.53 11.34 32.51
CA GLU A 4 3.46 12.32 32.23
C GLU A 4 3.37 12.71 30.74
N ASN A 5 4.15 12.08 29.86
CA ASN A 5 4.05 12.26 28.40
C ASN A 5 3.35 11.08 27.72
N LYS A 6 2.19 10.67 28.23
CA LYS A 6 1.29 9.82 27.43
C LYS A 6 0.42 10.76 26.62
N ILE A 7 0.83 11.05 25.37
CA ILE A 7 -0.07 11.71 24.41
C ILE A 7 -1.26 10.77 24.26
N SER A 8 -2.38 11.14 24.87
CA SER A 8 -3.63 10.40 24.81
C SER A 8 -4.46 11.01 23.69
N TYR A 9 -4.39 10.41 22.51
CA TYR A 9 -5.35 10.67 21.44
C TYR A 9 -6.38 9.54 21.43
N ASP A 10 -7.61 9.85 21.04
CA ASP A 10 -8.59 8.79 20.87
C ASP A 10 -8.16 7.89 19.68
N PRO A 11 -8.31 6.56 19.79
CA PRO A 11 -7.87 5.65 18.74
C PRO A 11 -8.68 5.86 17.45
N LEU A 12 -8.00 5.96 16.31
CA LEU A 12 -8.67 6.17 15.01
C LEU A 12 -9.59 5.01 14.63
N LEU A 13 -9.16 3.77 14.88
CA LEU A 13 -9.94 2.57 14.64
C LEU A 13 -10.78 2.23 15.87
N CYS A 14 -12.05 1.85 15.67
CA CYS A 14 -12.91 1.31 16.71
C CYS A 14 -12.99 -0.22 16.66
N GLU A 15 -13.64 -0.85 17.65
CA GLU A 15 -13.78 -2.32 17.71
C GLU A 15 -14.44 -2.96 16.49
N SER A 16 -15.24 -2.18 15.76
CA SER A 16 -15.95 -2.64 14.58
C SER A 16 -15.25 -2.31 13.26
N ASP A 17 -14.09 -1.66 13.34
CA ASP A 17 -13.16 -1.48 12.22
C ASP A 17 -12.27 -2.73 12.09
N PRO A 18 -12.01 -3.25 10.88
CA PRO A 18 -11.07 -4.36 10.69
C PRO A 18 -9.65 -4.04 11.17
N THR A 19 -8.83 -5.08 11.32
CA THR A 19 -7.39 -4.91 11.57
C THR A 19 -6.73 -4.06 10.48
N PRO A 20 -5.65 -3.31 10.78
CA PRO A 20 -4.98 -2.43 9.82
C PRO A 20 -4.34 -3.15 8.63
N TYR A 21 -4.12 -4.46 8.75
CA TYR A 21 -3.59 -5.28 7.68
C TYR A 21 -4.16 -6.70 7.75
N GLU A 22 -3.93 -7.44 6.68
CA GLU A 22 -4.16 -8.87 6.58
C GLU A 22 -2.85 -9.56 6.20
N ILE A 23 -2.58 -10.72 6.82
CA ILE A 23 -1.48 -11.60 6.41
C ILE A 23 -2.10 -12.84 5.78
N ILE A 24 -1.70 -13.15 4.56
CA ILE A 24 -2.12 -14.36 3.85
C ILE A 24 -0.93 -15.28 3.63
N ASN A 25 -1.22 -16.58 3.55
CA ASN A 25 -0.24 -17.65 3.36
C ASN A 25 1.01 -17.48 4.26
N ARG A 26 0.80 -17.19 5.55
CA ARG A 26 1.87 -16.84 6.49
C ARG A 26 2.98 -17.90 6.56
N GLU A 27 2.62 -19.17 6.38
CA GLU A 27 3.54 -20.31 6.42
C GLU A 27 4.17 -20.65 5.06
N GLY A 28 3.90 -19.85 4.02
CA GLY A 28 4.52 -19.98 2.71
C GLY A 28 6.04 -20.07 2.82
N THR A 29 6.62 -20.99 2.05
CA THR A 29 8.03 -21.38 2.19
C THR A 29 8.94 -20.72 1.17
N THR A 30 8.38 -20.12 0.13
CA THR A 30 9.18 -19.43 -0.89
C THR A 30 9.83 -18.19 -0.27
N PRO A 31 11.13 -17.94 -0.53
CA PRO A 31 11.85 -16.76 -0.01
C PRO A 31 11.42 -15.49 -0.78
N LEU A 32 10.14 -15.18 -0.72
CA LEU A 32 9.44 -14.08 -1.36
C LEU A 32 8.40 -13.57 -0.38
N LEU A 33 8.43 -12.27 -0.11
CA LEU A 33 7.38 -11.55 0.60
C LEU A 33 6.68 -10.62 -0.38
N LEU A 34 5.39 -10.84 -0.57
CA LEU A 34 4.53 -9.94 -1.34
C LEU A 34 3.93 -8.87 -0.40
N VAL A 35 3.88 -7.63 -0.84
CA VAL A 35 3.19 -6.56 -0.11
C VAL A 35 2.24 -5.82 -1.04
N CYS A 36 1.14 -5.30 -0.50
CA CYS A 36 0.16 -4.53 -1.26
C CYS A 36 -0.32 -3.35 -0.42
N ASP A 37 0.37 -2.21 -0.58
CA ASP A 37 0.18 -1.02 0.27
C ASP A 37 -1.19 -0.36 0.04
N HIS A 38 -1.76 -0.49 -1.16
CA HIS A 38 -3.04 0.11 -1.55
C HIS A 38 -4.12 -0.94 -1.83
N ALA A 39 -4.18 -2.00 -1.02
CA ALA A 39 -5.05 -3.16 -1.27
C ALA A 39 -6.55 -2.87 -1.08
N SER A 40 -6.93 -1.80 -0.38
CA SER A 40 -8.32 -1.52 -0.02
C SER A 40 -8.64 -0.03 -0.08
N ASN A 41 -9.88 0.32 -0.44
CA ASN A 41 -10.42 1.67 -0.34
C ASN A 41 -11.18 1.94 0.98
N ARG A 42 -11.05 1.05 1.97
CA ARG A 42 -11.78 1.17 3.23
C ARG A 42 -11.33 2.40 4.03
N ILE A 43 -12.31 3.08 4.62
CA ILE A 43 -12.10 4.22 5.50
C ILE A 43 -12.51 3.83 6.93
N PRO A 44 -11.73 4.17 7.97
CA PRO A 44 -12.13 4.00 9.37
C PRO A 44 -13.46 4.70 9.64
N LYS A 45 -14.33 4.09 10.45
CA LYS A 45 -15.67 4.66 10.73
C LYS A 45 -15.61 6.10 11.23
N ARG A 46 -14.60 6.45 12.04
CA ARG A 46 -14.41 7.80 12.59
C ARG A 46 -14.17 8.87 11.53
N LEU A 47 -13.65 8.51 10.36
CA LEU A 47 -13.42 9.43 9.25
C LEU A 47 -14.60 9.49 8.26
N ASN A 48 -15.67 8.71 8.53
CA ASN A 48 -16.84 8.56 7.67
C ASN A 48 -16.42 8.23 6.22
N ASN A 49 -16.69 9.14 5.29
CA ASN A 49 -16.38 9.01 3.87
C ASN A 49 -15.24 9.93 3.42
N MET A 50 -14.40 10.45 4.33
CA MET A 50 -13.36 11.45 4.03
C MET A 50 -13.87 12.79 3.46
N GLY A 51 -15.19 13.01 3.44
CA GLY A 51 -15.81 14.11 2.71
C GLY A 51 -15.96 13.85 1.20
N LEU A 52 -15.78 12.61 0.76
CA LEU A 52 -15.87 12.17 -0.63
C LEU A 52 -17.19 11.45 -0.91
N THR A 53 -17.63 11.48 -2.16
CA THR A 53 -18.74 10.64 -2.63
C THR A 53 -18.33 9.17 -2.66
N GLN A 54 -19.31 8.27 -2.63
CA GLN A 54 -19.04 6.83 -2.79
C GLN A 54 -18.38 6.50 -4.14
N LYS A 55 -18.67 7.28 -5.18
CA LYS A 55 -18.07 7.14 -6.50
C LYS A 55 -16.56 7.44 -6.45
N GLU A 56 -16.18 8.53 -5.80
CA GLU A 56 -14.77 8.93 -5.65
C GLU A 56 -13.98 7.94 -4.78
N LEU A 57 -14.59 7.39 -3.73
CA LEU A 57 -13.99 6.31 -2.93
C LEU A 57 -13.77 5.01 -3.73
N ASN A 58 -14.44 4.83 -4.86
CA ASN A 58 -14.23 3.68 -5.74
C ASN A 58 -13.21 3.95 -6.85
N TYR A 59 -12.72 5.19 -7.00
CA TYR A 59 -11.66 5.53 -7.94
C TYR A 59 -10.27 5.11 -7.44
N HIS A 60 -9.31 5.13 -8.35
CA HIS A 60 -7.91 4.78 -8.07
C HIS A 60 -7.24 5.69 -7.03
N ILE A 61 -7.79 6.87 -6.75
CA ILE A 61 -7.28 7.77 -5.70
C ILE A 61 -7.34 7.12 -4.31
N ALA A 62 -8.28 6.20 -4.08
CA ALA A 62 -8.49 5.55 -2.80
C ALA A 62 -7.64 4.29 -2.61
N TRP A 63 -7.23 3.63 -3.71
CA TRP A 63 -6.64 2.30 -3.71
C TRP A 63 -6.20 1.87 -5.11
N ASP A 64 -5.40 0.81 -5.19
CA ASP A 64 -4.96 0.22 -6.45
C ASP A 64 -5.95 -0.88 -6.86
N ILE A 65 -6.88 -0.53 -7.76
CA ILE A 65 -7.96 -1.41 -8.21
C ILE A 65 -7.36 -2.70 -8.78
N GLY A 66 -7.76 -3.84 -8.21
CA GLY A 66 -7.30 -5.18 -8.62
C GLY A 66 -5.97 -5.66 -8.00
N ALA A 67 -5.16 -4.77 -7.40
CA ALA A 67 -3.84 -5.14 -6.86
C ALA A 67 -3.92 -6.20 -5.75
N ALA A 68 -4.93 -6.11 -4.88
CA ALA A 68 -5.16 -7.11 -3.83
C ALA A 68 -5.48 -8.50 -4.41
N GLY A 69 -6.26 -8.56 -5.50
CA GLY A 69 -6.61 -9.82 -6.16
C GLY A 69 -5.38 -10.47 -6.81
N VAL A 70 -4.57 -9.67 -7.51
CA VAL A 70 -3.28 -10.13 -8.06
C VAL A 70 -2.35 -10.62 -6.95
N THR A 71 -2.22 -9.88 -5.85
CA THR A 71 -1.39 -10.25 -4.71
C THR A 71 -1.78 -11.61 -4.13
N ARG A 72 -3.08 -11.85 -3.92
CA ARG A 72 -3.59 -13.14 -3.42
C ARG A 72 -3.29 -14.27 -4.40
N HIS A 73 -3.48 -14.03 -5.69
CA HIS A 73 -3.19 -15.03 -6.72
C HIS A 73 -1.70 -15.38 -6.76
N LEU A 74 -0.80 -14.39 -6.70
CA LEU A 74 0.64 -14.62 -6.67
C LEU A 74 1.09 -15.31 -5.37
N SER A 75 0.49 -14.96 -4.23
CA SER A 75 0.76 -15.58 -2.94
C SER A 75 0.46 -17.08 -2.95
N ASP A 76 -0.69 -17.46 -3.50
CA ASP A 76 -1.06 -18.86 -3.71
C ASP A 76 -0.13 -19.55 -4.72
N LYS A 77 0.05 -18.94 -5.90
CA LYS A 77 0.83 -19.50 -7.00
C LYS A 77 2.28 -19.78 -6.64
N PHE A 78 2.90 -18.89 -5.87
CA PHE A 78 4.30 -19.03 -5.46
C PHE A 78 4.45 -19.68 -4.10
N ASN A 79 3.38 -20.03 -3.40
CA ASN A 79 3.43 -20.43 -1.99
C ASN A 79 4.28 -19.46 -1.14
N ALA A 80 3.98 -18.16 -1.28
CA ALA A 80 4.69 -17.06 -0.65
C ALA A 80 3.73 -16.28 0.27
N PRO A 81 4.15 -15.85 1.47
CA PRO A 81 3.34 -14.99 2.31
C PRO A 81 3.11 -13.62 1.65
N ALA A 82 1.97 -13.01 1.95
CA ALA A 82 1.72 -11.62 1.60
C ALA A 82 1.12 -10.82 2.76
N VAL A 83 1.42 -9.51 2.79
CA VAL A 83 0.84 -8.55 3.72
C VAL A 83 0.11 -7.47 2.93
N LEU A 84 -1.18 -7.28 3.22
CA LEU A 84 -2.05 -6.33 2.51
C LEU A 84 -2.53 -5.27 3.49
N CYS A 85 -2.45 -3.99 3.11
CA CYS A 85 -2.99 -2.91 3.92
C CYS A 85 -4.53 -2.87 3.80
N ASN A 86 -5.24 -2.86 4.92
CA ASN A 86 -6.69 -2.93 4.93
C ASN A 86 -7.39 -1.58 4.82
N TYR A 87 -6.65 -0.48 4.75
CA TYR A 87 -7.20 0.87 4.69
C TYR A 87 -6.73 1.63 3.45
N SER A 88 -7.56 2.57 3.02
CA SER A 88 -7.29 3.45 1.89
C SER A 88 -6.03 4.27 2.11
N ARG A 89 -5.26 4.44 1.03
CA ARG A 89 -4.13 5.37 0.97
C ARG A 89 -4.52 6.83 1.28
N LEU A 90 -5.81 7.18 1.19
CA LEU A 90 -6.32 8.50 1.56
C LEU A 90 -6.31 8.73 3.08
N VAL A 91 -6.36 7.66 3.88
CA VAL A 91 -6.20 7.72 5.34
C VAL A 91 -4.74 8.01 5.67
N ILE A 92 -3.84 7.16 5.17
CA ILE A 92 -2.41 7.39 5.15
C ILE A 92 -1.81 6.45 4.09
N ASP A 93 -0.98 7.00 3.22
CA ASP A 93 -0.28 6.25 2.19
C ASP A 93 0.87 5.46 2.83
N CYS A 94 0.70 4.14 2.94
CA CYS A 94 1.69 3.25 3.55
C CYS A 94 2.98 3.11 2.71
N ASN A 95 2.99 3.60 1.48
CA ASN A 95 4.18 3.68 0.61
C ASN A 95 4.83 5.08 0.63
N ARG A 96 4.53 5.90 1.65
CA ARG A 96 5.16 7.20 1.91
C ARG A 96 5.58 7.28 3.38
N GLN A 97 6.74 7.87 3.64
CA GLN A 97 7.19 8.05 5.03
C GLN A 97 6.23 9.01 5.77
N PRO A 98 5.89 8.76 7.05
CA PRO A 98 5.11 9.68 7.84
C PRO A 98 5.76 11.07 7.85
N GLY A 99 4.96 12.12 7.65
CA GLY A 99 5.44 13.49 7.52
C GLY A 99 5.83 13.91 6.10
N ASP A 100 5.89 12.99 5.14
CA ASP A 100 5.97 13.35 3.72
C ASP A 100 4.67 14.08 3.31
N PRO A 101 4.72 15.18 2.54
CA PRO A 101 3.51 15.92 2.12
C PRO A 101 2.50 15.07 1.35
N THR A 102 2.95 13.97 0.73
CA THR A 102 2.10 13.03 -0.02
C THR A 102 1.63 11.83 0.81
N SER A 103 2.04 11.72 2.09
CA SER A 103 1.59 10.64 2.98
C SER A 103 0.12 10.76 3.38
N ILE A 104 -0.38 11.99 3.54
CA ILE A 104 -1.79 12.28 3.81
C ILE A 104 -2.21 13.45 2.91
N PRO A 105 -2.47 13.20 1.62
CA PRO A 105 -2.63 14.27 0.64
C PRO A 105 -3.97 15.01 0.81
N GLU A 106 -3.94 16.34 0.76
CA GLU A 106 -5.17 17.16 0.71
C GLU A 106 -5.87 17.07 -0.65
N ILE A 107 -5.13 16.74 -1.72
CA ILE A 107 -5.64 16.57 -3.08
C ILE A 107 -5.01 15.32 -3.69
N SER A 108 -5.82 14.44 -4.26
CA SER A 108 -5.37 13.23 -4.96
C SER A 108 -5.95 13.20 -6.37
N ASP A 109 -5.07 13.17 -7.37
CA ASP A 109 -5.42 13.22 -8.81
C ASP A 109 -6.48 14.30 -9.16
N GLY A 110 -6.32 15.51 -8.60
CA GLY A 110 -7.23 16.64 -8.85
C GLY A 110 -8.51 16.64 -8.01
N ILE A 111 -8.74 15.63 -7.17
CA ILE A 111 -9.88 15.55 -6.26
C ILE A 111 -9.45 15.98 -4.86
N ALA A 112 -10.13 16.99 -4.30
CA ALA A 112 -9.90 17.41 -2.91
C ALA A 112 -10.35 16.32 -1.94
N VAL A 113 -9.61 16.15 -0.84
CA VAL A 113 -9.90 15.20 0.23
C VAL A 113 -10.21 16.00 1.50
N PRO A 114 -11.47 16.42 1.73
CA PRO A 114 -11.84 17.36 2.78
C PRO A 114 -11.30 17.02 4.18
N ARG A 115 -11.28 15.72 4.54
CA ARG A 115 -10.78 15.26 5.84
C ARG A 115 -9.27 15.27 5.98
N ASN A 116 -8.52 15.61 4.94
CA ASN A 116 -7.06 15.75 5.00
C ASN A 116 -6.61 17.22 5.08
N HIS A 117 -7.51 18.19 4.89
CA HIS A 117 -7.16 19.60 4.99
C HIS A 117 -6.80 20.02 6.42
N ASN A 118 -5.69 20.74 6.57
CA ASN A 118 -5.25 21.35 7.82
C ASN A 118 -5.26 20.38 9.02
N LEU A 119 -4.85 19.13 8.80
CA LEU A 119 -4.76 18.14 9.87
C LEU A 119 -3.80 18.59 10.96
N SER A 120 -4.24 18.47 12.22
CA SER A 120 -3.36 18.68 13.35
C SER A 120 -2.27 17.60 13.40
N GLU A 121 -1.16 17.88 14.07
CA GLU A 121 -0.13 16.87 14.34
C GLU A 121 -0.72 15.63 15.04
N SER A 122 -1.68 15.85 15.97
CA SER A 122 -2.34 14.75 16.66
C SER A 122 -3.14 13.86 15.71
N ASP A 123 -3.79 14.41 14.68
CA ASP A 123 -4.54 13.62 13.71
C ASP A 123 -3.61 12.82 12.78
N GLN A 124 -2.47 13.40 12.42
CA GLN A 124 -1.44 12.71 11.64
C GLN A 124 -0.86 11.53 12.43
N VAL A 125 -0.49 11.76 13.70
CA VAL A 125 -0.02 10.71 14.62
C VAL A 125 -1.06 9.61 14.78
N GLN A 126 -2.35 9.95 14.95
CA GLN A 126 -3.42 8.95 15.04
C GLN A 126 -3.46 8.02 13.83
N ARG A 127 -3.33 8.55 12.61
CA ARG A 127 -3.33 7.76 11.37
C ARG A 127 -2.09 6.87 11.26
N THR A 128 -0.93 7.43 11.61
CA THR A 128 0.35 6.72 11.61
C THR A 128 0.35 5.54 12.59
N GLU A 129 -0.09 5.77 13.82
CA GLU A 129 -0.11 4.76 14.89
C GLU A 129 -1.19 3.69 14.67
N ALA A 130 -2.31 4.08 14.07
CA ALA A 130 -3.42 3.16 13.83
C ALA A 130 -3.25 2.29 12.57
N VAL A 131 -2.58 2.78 11.52
CA VAL A 131 -2.53 2.12 10.21
C VAL A 131 -1.08 1.88 9.75
N PHE A 132 -0.27 2.93 9.65
CA PHE A 132 1.07 2.86 9.05
C PHE A 132 1.99 1.91 9.83
N TRP A 133 2.21 2.17 11.12
CA TRP A 133 3.15 1.36 11.90
C TRP A 133 2.70 -0.09 12.05
N PRO A 134 1.43 -0.40 12.36
CA PRO A 134 0.96 -1.78 12.41
C PRO A 134 1.24 -2.56 11.11
N TYR A 135 0.97 -1.96 9.95
CA TYR A 135 1.24 -2.58 8.65
C TYR A 135 2.74 -2.82 8.41
N HIS A 136 3.59 -1.82 8.64
CA HIS A 136 5.05 -1.94 8.47
C HIS A 136 5.70 -2.90 9.48
N HIS A 137 5.18 -2.96 10.70
CA HIS A 137 5.59 -3.96 11.68
C HIS A 137 5.23 -5.37 11.22
N ALA A 138 4.04 -5.58 10.64
CA ALA A 138 3.65 -6.87 10.09
C ALA A 138 4.56 -7.32 8.94
N ILE A 139 4.91 -6.41 8.01
CA ILE A 139 5.88 -6.68 6.94
C ILE A 139 7.23 -7.10 7.54
N THR A 140 7.72 -6.35 8.54
CA THR A 140 8.99 -6.61 9.20
C THR A 140 8.99 -7.97 9.89
N GLU A 141 7.91 -8.31 10.60
CA GLU A 141 7.74 -9.58 11.30
C GLU A 141 7.72 -10.77 10.33
N VAL A 142 6.93 -10.69 9.26
CA VAL A 142 6.83 -11.74 8.25
C VAL A 142 8.15 -11.90 7.50
N GLY A 143 8.79 -10.80 7.10
CA GLY A 143 10.10 -10.82 6.45
C GLY A 143 11.18 -11.44 7.33
N ALA A 144 11.22 -11.08 8.61
CA ALA A 144 12.15 -11.67 9.58
C ALA A 144 11.87 -13.17 9.80
N HIS A 145 10.61 -13.59 9.80
CA HIS A 145 10.24 -15.00 9.89
C HIS A 145 10.74 -15.80 8.68
N LEU A 146 10.55 -15.29 7.45
CA LEU A 146 11.09 -15.92 6.24
C LEU A 146 12.61 -16.00 6.26
N TRP A 147 13.28 -14.91 6.62
CA TRP A 147 14.74 -14.85 6.61
C TRP A 147 15.36 -15.87 7.58
N ARG A 148 14.74 -16.13 8.73
CA ARG A 148 15.20 -17.18 9.66
C ARG A 148 15.18 -18.59 9.06
N LYS A 149 14.42 -18.84 7.99
CA LYS A 149 14.33 -20.14 7.31
C LYS A 149 15.43 -20.35 6.26
N GLY A 150 16.27 -19.35 5.97
CA GLY A 150 17.39 -19.50 5.04
C GLY A 150 17.87 -18.18 4.44
N SER A 151 17.72 -18.05 3.11
CA SER A 151 18.17 -16.88 2.36
C SER A 151 17.32 -15.64 2.66
N ALA A 152 17.91 -14.46 2.46
CA ALA A 152 17.17 -13.20 2.49
C ALA A 152 16.02 -13.24 1.48
N PRO A 153 14.76 -13.00 1.89
CA PRO A 153 13.63 -13.06 0.99
C PRO A 153 13.63 -11.88 0.02
N ALA A 154 13.17 -12.10 -1.21
CA ALA A 154 12.81 -11.02 -2.11
C ALA A 154 11.58 -10.27 -1.55
N LEU A 155 11.55 -8.95 -1.66
CA LEU A 155 10.38 -8.14 -1.33
C LEU A 155 9.78 -7.60 -2.63
N PHE A 156 8.50 -7.85 -2.85
CA PHE A 156 7.81 -7.44 -4.06
C PHE A 156 6.52 -6.69 -3.71
N SER A 157 6.48 -5.38 -4.00
CA SER A 157 5.25 -4.59 -3.82
C SER A 157 4.39 -4.64 -5.08
N ILE A 158 3.13 -4.99 -4.90
CA ILE A 158 2.13 -5.11 -5.96
C ILE A 158 1.27 -3.86 -5.98
N HIS A 159 1.29 -3.18 -7.12
CA HIS A 159 0.50 -1.99 -7.40
C HIS A 159 -0.23 -2.14 -8.73
N SER A 160 -1.27 -1.33 -8.91
CA SER A 160 -1.90 -1.10 -10.21
C SER A 160 -2.01 0.39 -10.47
N PHE A 161 -2.20 0.77 -11.72
CA PHE A 161 -2.34 2.17 -12.12
C PHE A 161 -3.50 2.30 -13.11
N THR A 162 -4.17 3.44 -13.08
CA THR A 162 -5.19 3.77 -14.08
C THR A 162 -4.53 4.07 -15.44
N PRO A 163 -5.12 3.77 -16.59
CA PRO A 163 -4.51 4.13 -17.88
C PRO A 163 -4.31 5.66 -18.03
N GLU A 164 -5.26 6.45 -17.52
CA GLU A 164 -5.28 7.91 -17.64
C GLU A 164 -5.51 8.57 -16.28
N LEU A 165 -4.77 9.64 -15.99
CA LEU A 165 -4.94 10.46 -14.79
C LEU A 165 -5.96 11.59 -15.05
N MET A 166 -6.75 11.94 -14.04
CA MET A 166 -7.67 13.08 -14.10
C MET A 166 -6.91 14.41 -14.06
N SER A 167 -5.79 14.46 -13.32
CA SER A 167 -4.95 15.66 -13.19
C SER A 167 -3.94 15.86 -14.31
N ARG A 168 -3.67 14.84 -15.13
CA ARG A 168 -2.65 14.88 -16.19
C ARG A 168 -3.10 14.06 -17.41
N GLN A 169 -3.22 14.73 -18.55
CA GLN A 169 -3.55 14.09 -19.83
C GLN A 169 -2.27 13.52 -20.45
N GLU A 170 -1.83 12.37 -19.95
CA GLU A 170 -0.74 11.60 -20.53
C GLU A 170 -1.15 10.15 -20.73
N ASP A 171 -0.94 9.66 -21.94
CA ASP A 171 -1.11 8.25 -22.25
C ASP A 171 -0.09 7.42 -21.46
N ARG A 172 -0.58 6.44 -20.69
CA ARG A 172 0.26 5.37 -20.13
C ARG A 172 0.07 4.11 -20.95
N PRO A 173 0.89 3.89 -21.99
CA PRO A 173 0.71 2.77 -22.90
C PRO A 173 1.15 1.43 -22.29
N TRP A 174 1.75 1.44 -21.09
CA TRP A 174 2.32 0.26 -20.45
C TRP A 174 1.21 -0.65 -19.92
N HIS A 175 1.37 -1.95 -20.12
CA HIS A 175 0.50 -2.96 -19.52
C HIS A 175 1.05 -3.42 -18.17
N ILE A 176 2.37 -3.43 -18.03
CA ILE A 176 3.09 -3.67 -16.77
C ILE A 176 4.29 -2.75 -16.70
N SER A 177 4.66 -2.30 -15.51
CA SER A 177 5.91 -1.58 -15.29
C SER A 177 6.63 -2.17 -14.10
N ILE A 178 7.93 -2.36 -14.22
CA ILE A 178 8.78 -2.82 -13.13
C ILE A 178 9.49 -1.61 -12.54
N LEU A 179 9.07 -1.25 -11.32
CA LEU A 179 9.66 -0.16 -10.57
C LEU A 179 10.75 -0.70 -9.63
N TRP A 180 11.91 -0.06 -9.66
CA TRP A 180 13.05 -0.44 -8.83
C TRP A 180 14.01 0.75 -8.69
N LYS A 181 14.81 0.73 -7.62
CA LYS A 181 15.70 1.86 -7.29
C LYS A 181 17.17 1.54 -7.54
N ARG A 182 17.80 0.85 -6.59
CA ARG A 182 19.27 0.66 -6.57
C ARG A 182 19.71 -0.74 -6.97
N ASP A 183 18.84 -1.74 -6.80
CA ASP A 183 19.18 -3.14 -6.98
C ASP A 183 18.45 -3.74 -8.19
N PRO A 184 19.14 -3.94 -9.33
CA PRO A 184 18.53 -4.47 -10.54
C PRO A 184 18.40 -6.00 -10.54
N ARG A 185 18.92 -6.71 -9.54
CA ARG A 185 19.10 -8.17 -9.59
C ARG A 185 17.79 -8.94 -9.80
N LEU A 186 16.67 -8.39 -9.35
CA LEU A 186 15.33 -8.90 -9.62
C LEU A 186 14.67 -8.22 -10.83
N ALA A 187 14.79 -6.90 -10.92
CA ALA A 187 14.09 -6.12 -11.92
C ALA A 187 14.56 -6.40 -13.34
N ALA A 188 15.88 -6.43 -13.57
CA ALA A 188 16.46 -6.64 -14.90
C ALA A 188 16.02 -7.96 -15.55
N PRO A 189 16.19 -9.14 -14.91
CA PRO A 189 15.75 -10.40 -15.52
C PRO A 189 14.23 -10.46 -15.68
N LEU A 190 13.46 -9.88 -14.75
CA LEU A 190 12.00 -9.85 -14.86
C LEU A 190 11.54 -9.02 -16.07
N ILE A 191 12.11 -7.83 -16.26
CA ILE A 191 11.84 -6.98 -17.43
C ILE A 191 12.20 -7.74 -18.71
N GLU A 192 13.36 -8.39 -18.74
CA GLU A 192 13.81 -9.15 -19.91
C GLU A 192 12.84 -10.28 -20.27
N ILE A 193 12.41 -11.06 -19.27
CA ILE A 193 11.47 -12.16 -19.46
C ILE A 193 10.11 -11.65 -19.95
N LEU A 194 9.57 -10.61 -19.29
CA LEU A 194 8.27 -10.03 -19.67
C LEU A 194 8.29 -9.40 -21.06
N SER A 195 9.41 -8.80 -21.46
CA SER A 195 9.55 -8.15 -22.77
C SER A 195 9.56 -9.14 -23.94
N ARG A 196 9.69 -10.45 -23.66
CA ARG A 196 9.58 -11.52 -24.67
C ARG A 196 8.12 -11.91 -24.94
N GLU A 197 7.18 -11.51 -24.09
CA GLU A 197 5.76 -11.81 -24.25
C GLU A 197 5.15 -10.92 -25.35
N THR A 198 4.57 -11.54 -26.38
CA THR A 198 4.03 -10.79 -27.52
C THR A 198 2.77 -10.04 -27.11
N GLY A 199 2.70 -8.75 -27.45
CA GLY A 199 1.54 -7.88 -27.14
C GLY A 199 1.61 -7.21 -25.77
N LEU A 200 2.65 -7.46 -24.98
CA LEU A 200 2.82 -6.86 -23.68
C LEU A 200 3.78 -5.67 -23.74
N LYS A 201 3.30 -4.47 -23.39
CA LYS A 201 4.10 -3.25 -23.33
C LYS A 201 4.69 -3.10 -21.92
N VAL A 202 5.98 -3.39 -21.77
CA VAL A 202 6.71 -3.38 -20.48
C VAL A 202 7.37 -2.02 -20.25
N GLY A 203 7.05 -1.39 -19.13
CA GLY A 203 7.73 -0.21 -18.60
C GLY A 203 8.90 -0.58 -17.68
N ASN A 204 9.94 0.27 -17.68
CA ASN A 204 11.04 0.23 -16.71
C ASN A 204 11.11 1.60 -16.01
N ASN A 205 10.68 1.67 -14.75
CA ASN A 205 10.59 2.90 -13.98
C ASN A 205 9.69 4.00 -14.62
N VAL A 206 8.56 3.59 -15.18
CA VAL A 206 7.56 4.46 -15.85
C VAL A 206 6.12 4.09 -15.52
#